data_AF-A0A0T1WRJ6-F1
#
_entry.id   AF-A0A0T1WRJ6-F1
#
_cell.length_a   1.000
_cell.length_b   1.000
_cell.length_c   1.000
_cell.angle_alpha   90.00
_cell.angle_beta   90.00
_cell.angle_gamma   90.00
#
_symmetry.space_group_name_H-M   'P 1'
#
loop_
_entity.id
_entity.type
_entity.pdbx_description
1 polymer ?
#
loop_
_entity_poly.entity_id
_entity_poly.type
_entity_poly.pdbx_seq_one_letter_code
_entity_poly.pdbx_strand_id
1 'polypeptide(L)'
;MSNSEHIPLIDVRTIAPPERHPRIFGVLTNLAPGGLMHIASDHDPRPLHYQIETRYPGEFQWQYLEQGPAVWRVEIQRHESSGCDCACGH
;
A
#
# COMPACT_ATOMS: atom_id res chain seq x y z
N MET A 1 -24.56 11.90 5.86
CA MET A 1 -24.33 11.64 4.43
C MET A 1 -23.06 10.83 4.36
N SER A 2 -23.14 9.60 3.89
CA SER A 2 -22.01 8.67 3.84
C SER A 2 -20.97 9.26 2.89
N ASN A 3 -19.87 9.80 3.42
CA ASN A 3 -18.71 10.11 2.62
C ASN A 3 -18.23 8.77 2.04
N SER A 4 -18.43 8.57 0.75
CA SER A 4 -17.70 7.54 0.02
C SER A 4 -16.24 7.95 0.03
N GLU A 5 -15.52 7.60 1.09
CA GLU A 5 -14.07 7.68 1.15
C GLU A 5 -13.53 6.90 -0.04
N HIS A 6 -13.04 7.64 -1.04
CA HIS A 6 -12.49 7.07 -2.26
C HIS A 6 -11.11 6.52 -1.90
N ILE A 7 -11.09 5.32 -1.34
CA ILE A 7 -9.84 4.62 -1.02
C ILE A 7 -9.15 4.30 -2.36
N PRO A 8 -7.93 4.81 -2.60
CA PRO A 8 -7.21 4.53 -3.84
C PRO A 8 -6.97 3.03 -3.98
N LEU A 9 -7.50 2.45 -5.06
CA LEU A 9 -7.32 1.04 -5.42
C LEU A 9 -6.32 0.93 -6.57
N ILE A 10 -5.25 0.18 -6.37
CA ILE A 10 -4.26 -0.15 -7.40
C ILE A 10 -4.48 -1.59 -7.86
N ASP A 11 -4.91 -1.76 -9.11
CA ASP A 11 -5.01 -3.07 -9.73
C ASP A 11 -3.71 -3.41 -10.48
N VAL A 12 -2.86 -4.25 -9.88
CA VAL A 12 -1.56 -4.60 -10.48
C VAL A 12 -1.69 -5.46 -11.73
N ARG A 13 -2.87 -6.07 -11.97
CA ARG A 13 -3.16 -6.86 -13.17
C ARG A 13 -3.23 -5.96 -14.41
N THR A 14 -3.57 -4.69 -14.21
CA THR A 14 -3.64 -3.68 -15.28
C THR A 14 -2.32 -2.96 -15.52
N ILE A 15 -1.32 -3.17 -14.64
CA ILE A 15 -0.03 -2.46 -14.66
C ILE A 15 1.08 -3.44 -15.08
N ALA A 16 1.98 -2.99 -15.95
CA ALA A 16 3.12 -3.79 -16.37
C ALA A 16 4.02 -4.13 -15.17
N PRO A 17 4.59 -5.36 -15.10
CA PRO A 17 5.44 -5.81 -13.99
C PRO A 17 6.50 -4.80 -13.50
N PRO A 18 7.27 -4.11 -14.37
CA PRO A 18 8.27 -3.15 -13.91
C PRO A 18 7.66 -1.88 -13.28
N GLU A 19 6.41 -1.54 -13.61
CA GLU A 19 5.74 -0.33 -13.12
C GLU A 19 4.95 -0.56 -11.83
N ARG A 20 4.63 -1.81 -11.48
CA ARG A 20 3.82 -2.15 -10.29
C ARG A 20 4.42 -1.59 -9.01
N HIS A 21 5.68 -1.93 -8.73
CA HIS A 21 6.37 -1.47 -7.52
C HIS A 21 6.45 0.05 -7.43
N PRO A 22 7.00 0.80 -8.41
CA PRO A 22 7.11 2.25 -8.28
C PRO A 22 5.74 2.95 -8.15
N ARG A 23 4.69 2.43 -8.81
CA ARG A 23 3.32 2.96 -8.66
C ARG A 23 2.78 2.75 -7.25
N ILE A 24 2.89 1.53 -6.72
CA ILE A 24 2.41 1.20 -5.38
C ILE A 24 3.15 2.02 -4.32
N PHE A 25 4.48 2.01 -4.36
CA PHE A 25 5.29 2.78 -3.42
C PHE A 25 5.03 4.28 -3.53
N GLY A 26 4.85 4.82 -4.73
CA GLY A 26 4.54 6.24 -4.92
C GLY A 26 3.19 6.66 -4.33
N VAL A 27 2.16 5.82 -4.42
CA VAL A 27 0.87 6.09 -3.76
C VAL A 27 1.00 5.93 -2.25
N LEU A 28 1.67 4.87 -1.81
CA LEU A 28 1.84 4.51 -0.40
C LEU A 28 2.59 5.60 0.38
N THR A 29 3.67 6.17 -0.19
CA THR A 29 4.41 7.28 0.43
C THR A 29 3.66 8.61 0.37
N ASN A 30 2.71 8.75 -0.56
CA ASN A 30 1.86 9.93 -0.69
C ASN A 30 0.58 9.84 0.16
N LEU A 31 0.35 8.73 0.87
CA LEU A 31 -0.78 8.62 1.80
C LEU A 31 -0.60 9.56 2.99
N ALA A 32 -1.65 10.31 3.30
CA ALA A 32 -1.74 11.04 4.55
C ALA A 32 -1.69 10.07 5.75
N PRO A 33 -1.24 10.50 6.93
CA PRO A 33 -1.36 9.71 8.16
C PRO A 33 -2.82 9.32 8.39
N GLY A 34 -3.09 8.06 8.71
CA GLY A 34 -4.46 7.52 8.80
C GLY A 34 -5.10 7.19 7.45
N GLY A 35 -4.43 7.47 6.32
CA GLY A 35 -4.90 7.16 4.98
C GLY A 35 -4.89 5.66 4.67
N LEU A 36 -5.84 5.25 3.83
CA LEU A 36 -6.03 3.88 3.39
C LEU A 36 -5.74 3.76 1.89
N MET A 37 -5.22 2.62 1.46
CA MET A 37 -5.16 2.23 0.05
C MET A 37 -5.42 0.73 -0.10
N HIS A 38 -5.94 0.32 -1.26
CA HIS A 38 -6.14 -1.07 -1.60
C HIS A 38 -5.26 -1.48 -2.78
N ILE A 39 -4.81 -2.74 -2.77
CA ILE A 39 -4.10 -3.35 -3.88
C ILE A 39 -4.84 -4.61 -4.28
N ALA A 40 -5.15 -4.75 -5.56
CA ALA A 40 -5.70 -5.97 -6.14
C ALA A 40 -4.65 -6.63 -7.06
N SER A 41 -4.44 -7.93 -6.87
CA SER A 41 -3.46 -8.75 -7.58
C SER A 41 -4.04 -10.11 -7.97
N ASP A 42 -3.52 -10.69 -9.05
CA ASP A 42 -3.84 -12.07 -9.48
C ASP A 42 -3.11 -13.13 -8.62
N HIS A 43 -2.09 -12.73 -7.88
CA HIS A 43 -1.31 -13.58 -6.98
C HIS A 43 -1.04 -12.87 -5.66
N ASP A 44 -0.64 -13.67 -4.67
CA ASP A 44 -0.34 -13.22 -3.33
C ASP A 44 0.84 -12.21 -3.28
N PRO A 45 0.63 -10.97 -2.82
CA PRO A 45 1.64 -9.92 -2.77
C PRO A 45 2.54 -9.97 -1.51
N ARG A 46 2.78 -11.15 -0.92
CA ARG A 46 3.73 -11.32 0.21
C ARG A 46 5.11 -10.66 0.01
N PRO A 47 5.76 -10.77 -1.17
CA PRO A 47 7.08 -10.14 -1.37
C PRO A 47 7.03 -8.61 -1.23
N LEU A 48 5.92 -8.00 -1.64
CA LEU A 48 5.70 -6.57 -1.52
C LEU A 48 5.49 -6.16 -0.05
N HIS A 49 4.71 -6.95 0.70
CA HIS A 49 4.52 -6.75 2.14
C HIS A 49 5.87 -6.69 2.87
N TYR A 50 6.73 -7.68 2.63
CA TYR A 50 8.05 -7.73 3.26
C TYR A 50 8.94 -6.53 2.90
N GLN A 51 8.89 -6.07 1.64
CA GLN A 51 9.63 -4.86 1.23
C GLN A 51 9.13 -3.60 1.94
N ILE A 52 7.82 -3.45 2.14
CA ILE A 52 7.24 -2.32 2.86
C ILE A 52 7.65 -2.38 4.33
N GLU A 53 7.50 -3.53 4.98
CA GLU A 53 7.89 -3.73 6.38
C GLU A 53 9.38 -3.48 6.61
N THR A 54 10.23 -3.86 5.64
CA THR A 54 11.69 -3.59 5.71
C THR A 54 12.02 -2.11 5.55
N ARG A 55 11.32 -1.39 4.66
CA ARG A 55 11.58 0.05 4.40
C ARG A 55 10.93 0.98 5.41
N TYR A 56 9.76 0.60 5.91
CA TYR A 56 8.87 1.40 6.75
C TYR A 56 8.31 0.55 7.90
N PRO A 57 9.20 0.04 8.78
CA PRO A 57 8.81 -0.88 9.85
C PRO A 57 7.82 -0.22 10.81
N GLY A 58 6.62 -0.79 10.91
CA GLY A 58 5.56 -0.30 11.81
C GLY A 58 4.88 0.99 11.38
N GLU A 59 5.18 1.55 10.20
CA GLU A 59 4.47 2.72 9.66
C GLU A 59 3.21 2.36 8.87
N PHE A 60 3.17 1.16 8.29
CA PHE A 60 2.04 0.70 7.49
C PHE A 60 1.48 -0.60 8.07
N GLN A 61 0.15 -0.63 8.22
CA GLN A 61 -0.60 -1.82 8.55
C GLN A 61 -0.98 -2.54 7.27
N TRP A 62 -0.79 -3.85 7.24
CA TRP A 62 -1.15 -4.71 6.12
C TRP A 62 -2.30 -5.64 6.52
N GLN A 63 -3.39 -5.59 5.78
CA GLN A 63 -4.57 -6.40 6.03
C GLN A 63 -5.04 -7.08 4.74
N TYR A 64 -5.29 -8.38 4.80
CA TYR A 64 -5.89 -9.09 3.65
C TYR A 64 -7.40 -8.92 3.70
N LEU A 65 -7.96 -8.27 2.67
CA LEU A 65 -9.40 -8.21 2.46
C LEU A 65 -9.91 -9.44 1.71
N GLU A 66 -9.12 -9.93 0.75
CA GLU A 66 -9.45 -11.09 -0.05
C GLU A 66 -8.18 -11.90 -0.31
N GLN A 67 -8.24 -13.19 -0.03
CA GLN A 67 -7.17 -14.14 -0.29
C GLN A 67 -7.71 -15.11 -1.32
N GLY A 68 -6.97 -15.30 -2.42
CA GLY A 68 -7.46 -15.97 -3.64
C GLY A 68 -7.92 -17.42 -3.46
N PRO A 69 -8.16 -18.14 -4.58
CA PRO A 69 -7.36 -18.09 -5.81
C PRO A 69 -7.87 -17.15 -6.90
N ALA A 70 -9.07 -16.59 -6.79
CA ALA A 70 -9.66 -15.75 -7.84
C ALA A 70 -9.04 -14.34 -7.88
N VAL A 71 -8.90 -13.70 -6.72
CA VAL A 71 -8.32 -12.36 -6.57
C VAL A 71 -7.65 -12.26 -5.19
N TRP A 72 -6.53 -11.57 -5.14
CA TRP A 72 -5.87 -11.19 -3.89
C TRP A 72 -6.06 -9.69 -3.69
N ARG A 73 -6.77 -9.31 -2.63
CA ARG A 73 -6.97 -7.91 -2.26
C ARG A 73 -6.39 -7.65 -0.89
N VAL A 74 -5.49 -6.68 -0.83
CA VAL A 74 -4.90 -6.22 0.42
C VAL A 74 -5.22 -4.76 0.64
N GLU A 75 -5.52 -4.43 1.88
CA GLU A 75 -5.64 -3.08 2.40
C GLU A 75 -4.34 -2.72 3.11
N ILE A 76 -3.83 -1.55 2.79
CA ILE A 76 -2.69 -0.96 3.45
C ILE A 76 -3.17 0.34 4.08
N GLN A 77 -2.98 0.45 5.39
CA GLN A 77 -3.27 1.66 6.13
C GLN A 77 -1.96 2.27 6.58
N ARG A 78 -1.81 3.58 6.39
CA ARG A 78 -0.71 4.31 7.01
C ARG A 78 -1.09 4.63 8.46
N HIS A 79 -0.25 4.24 9.41
CA HIS A 79 -0.45 4.63 10.80
C HIS A 79 -0.38 6.16 10.94
N GLU A 80 -1.09 6.70 11.93
CA GLU A 80 -0.99 8.10 12.34
C GLU A 80 0.35 8.39 13.07
N SER A 81 1.42 7.74 12.65
CA SER A 81 2.76 7.96 13.16
C SER A 81 3.25 9.33 12.67
N SER A 82 3.31 10.27 13.61
CA SER A 82 3.90 11.59 13.50
C SER A 82 5.17 11.54 12.66
N GLY A 83 5.23 12.36 11.62
CA GLY A 83 6.29 12.38 10.64
C GLY A 83 7.68 12.21 11.27
N CYS A 84 8.38 11.17 10.85
CA CYS A 84 9.82 11.15 11.06
C CYS A 84 10.43 12.07 10.01
N ASP A 85 10.65 13.30 10.45
CA ASP A 85 11.42 14.35 9.81
C ASP A 85 12.87 13.86 9.67
N CYS A 86 13.15 13.07 8.64
CA CYS A 86 14.51 12.60 8.36
C CYS A 86 15.15 13.53 7.32
N ALA A 87 15.65 14.67 7.79
CA ALA A 87 16.64 15.47 7.08
C ALA A 87 17.82 14.57 6.65
N CYS A 88 17.90 14.22 5.37
CA CYS A 88 19.07 13.56 4.81
C CYS A 88 19.52 14.34 3.58
N GLY A 89 20.40 15.31 3.83
CA GLY A 89 21.06 16.14 2.83
C GLY A 89 22.52 16.34 3.22
N HIS A 90 23.35 15.42 2.70
CA HIS A 90 24.77 15.47 2.37
C HIS A 90 25.74 16.28 3.26
#